data_AF-A0A2W5F6N4-F1
#
_entry.id   AF-A0A2W5F6N4-F1
#
_cell.length_a   1.000
_cell.length_b   1.000
_cell.length_c   1.000
_cell.angle_alpha   90.00
_cell.angle_beta   90.00
_cell.angle_gamma   90.00
#
_symmetry.space_group_name_H-M   'P 1'
#
loop_
_entity.id
_entity.type
_entity.pdbx_description
1 polymer ?
#
loop_
_entity_poly.entity_id
_entity_poly.type
_entity_poly.pdbx_seq_one_letter_code
_entity_poly.pdbx_strand_id
1 'polypeptide(L)' 'VVIDHGVVIPEGLIVGEDPELDAKRFRRTENGICLITQSMIDKLDL' A
#
# COMPACT_ATOMS: atom_id res chain seq x y z
N VAL A 1 8.16 -0.87 3.79
CA VAL A 1 7.21 -0.07 2.98
C VAL A 1 7.94 1.12 2.38
N VAL A 2 7.57 1.51 1.17
CA VAL A 2 8.01 2.72 0.47
C VAL A 2 6.76 3.47 0.07
N ILE A 3 6.69 4.75 0.42
CA ILE A 3 5.56 5.63 0.13
C ILE A 3 6.04 6.66 -0.88
N ASP A 4 5.31 6.79 -1.99
CA ASP A 4 5.62 7.78 -3.01
C ASP A 4 5.39 9.22 -2.51
N HIS A 5 5.98 10.19 -3.20
CA HIS A 5 5.86 11.59 -2.81
C HIS A 5 4.41 12.09 -2.94
N GLY A 6 3.92 12.76 -1.89
CA GLY A 6 2.59 13.40 -1.90
C GLY A 6 1.43 12.44 -1.62
N VAL A 7 1.70 11.19 -1.23
CA VAL A 7 0.66 10.24 -0.84
C VAL A 7 0.05 10.63 0.50
N VAL A 8 -1.29 10.71 0.54
CA VAL A 8 -2.07 10.87 1.77
C VAL A 8 -2.51 9.48 2.25
N ILE A 9 -2.02 9.08 3.42
CA ILE A 9 -2.38 7.80 4.03
C ILE A 9 -3.69 7.99 4.83
N PRO A 10 -4.78 7.27 4.50
CA PRO A 10 -6.02 7.35 5.26
C PRO A 10 -5.84 6.77 6.66
N GLU A 11 -6.60 7.30 7.61
CA GLU A 11 -6.60 6.78 8.97
C GLU A 11 -7.05 5.31 8.99
N GLY A 12 -6.39 4.49 9.80
CA GLY A 12 -6.70 3.06 9.90
C GLY A 12 -6.16 2.19 8.76
N LEU A 13 -5.41 2.74 7.79
CA LEU A 13 -4.71 1.91 6.81
C LEU A 13 -3.59 1.11 7.48
N ILE A 14 -3.68 -0.22 7.39
CA ILE A 14 -2.64 -1.15 7.83
C ILE A 14 -1.99 -1.78 6.60
N VAL A 15 -0.66 -1.76 6.55
CA VAL A 15 0.17 -2.36 5.49
C VAL A 15 1.32 -3.11 6.15
N GLY A 16 1.57 -4.34 5.72
CA GLY A 16 2.61 -5.23 6.24
C GLY A 16 2.12 -6.31 7.20
N GLU A 17 0.83 -6.35 7.51
CA GLU A 17 0.23 -7.37 8.39
C GLU A 17 -0.18 -8.64 7.61
N ASP A 18 -0.75 -8.46 6.42
CA ASP A 18 -1.17 -9.56 5.54
C ASP A 18 -0.45 -9.44 4.18
N PRO A 19 0.58 -10.27 3.93
CA PRO A 19 1.35 -10.26 2.69
C PRO A 19 0.51 -10.50 1.42
N GLU A 20 -0.57 -11.28 1.51
CA GLU A 20 -1.44 -11.58 0.36
C GLU A 20 -2.35 -10.39 0.06
N LEU A 21 -2.89 -9.77 1.10
CA LEU A 21 -3.73 -8.58 0.97
C LEU A 21 -2.92 -7.37 0.48
N ASP A 22 -1.71 -7.21 0.99
CA ASP A 22 -0.78 -6.17 0.55
C ASP A 22 -0.38 -6.33 -0.92
N ALA A 23 -0.18 -7.56 -1.38
CA ALA A 23 0.11 -7.84 -2.79
C ALA A 23 -1.08 -7.59 -3.72
N LYS A 24 -2.32 -7.65 -3.20
CA LYS A 24 -3.54 -7.31 -3.96
C LYS A 24 -3.76 -5.80 -4.04
N ARG A 25 -3.44 -5.07 -2.98
CA ARG A 25 -3.69 -3.62 -2.85
C ARG A 25 -2.55 -2.77 -3.41
N PHE A 26 -1.31 -3.23 -3.29
CA PHE A 26 -0.11 -2.47 -3.57
C PHE A 26 0.90 -3.27 -4.38
N ARG A 27 1.93 -2.59 -4.89
CA ARG A 27 3.03 -3.27 -5.56
C ARG A 27 4.01 -3.81 -4.52
N ARG A 28 4.00 -5.13 -4.32
CA ARG A 28 4.91 -5.84 -3.39
C ARG A 28 6.04 -6.54 -4.14
N THR A 29 7.28 -6.40 -3.69
CA THR A 29 8.43 -7.16 -4.19
C THR A 29 8.50 -8.54 -3.55
N GLU A 30 9.26 -9.48 -4.13
CA GLU A 30 9.52 -10.79 -3.53
C GLU A 30 10.16 -10.70 -2.13
N ASN A 31 11.00 -9.70 -1.90
CA ASN A 31 11.61 -9.40 -0.58
C ASN A 31 10.65 -8.75 0.44
N GLY A 32 9.36 -8.62 0.11
CA GLY A 32 8.34 -8.09 1.02
C GLY A 32 8.26 -6.57 1.12
N ILE A 33 8.89 -5.81 0.23
CA ILE A 33 8.78 -4.35 0.18
C ILE A 33 7.51 -3.96 -0.59
N CYS A 34 6.60 -3.24 0.06
CA CYS A 34 5.41 -2.66 -0.58
C CYS A 34 5.68 -1.21 -1.00
N LEU A 35 5.47 -0.90 -2.28
CA LEU A 35 5.39 0.45 -2.83
C LEU A 35 3.94 0.91 -2.84
N ILE A 36 3.67 2.05 -2.22
CA ILE A 36 2.36 2.69 -2.12
C ILE A 36 2.39 4.00 -2.91
N THR A 37 1.43 4.19 -3.81
CA THR A 37 1.25 5.41 -4.60
C THR A 37 -0.16 5.97 -4.38
N GLN A 38 -0.38 7.25 -4.69
CA GLN A 38 -1.69 7.88 -4.47
C GLN A 38 -2.77 7.17 -5.29
N SER A 39 -2.48 6.82 -6.55
CA SER A 39 -3.42 6.08 -7.40
C SER A 39 -3.73 4.65 -6.93
N MET A 40 -2.95 4.08 -6.01
CA MET A 40 -3.30 2.82 -5.34
C MET A 40 -4.24 3.09 -4.17
N ILE A 41 -3.99 4.15 -3.40
CA ILE A 41 -4.86 4.59 -2.31
C ILE A 41 -6.24 5.01 -2.85
N ASP A 42 -6.28 5.76 -3.95
CA ASP A 42 -7.53 6.23 -4.58
C ASP A 42 -8.43 5.07 -5.08
N LYS A 43 -7.87 3.86 -5.22
CA LYS A 43 -8.61 2.64 -5.60
C LYS A 43 -9.10 1.85 -4.39
N LEU A 44 -8.67 2.22 -3.19
CA LEU A 44 -9.22 1.67 -1.96
C LEU A 44 -10.50 2.44 -1.66
N ASP A 45 -11.65 1.78 -1.72
CA ASP A 45 -12.92 2.31 -1.21
C ASP A 45 -12.91 2.28 0.34
N LEU A 46 -12.04 3.09 0.96
CA LEU A 46 -11.89 3.22 2.42
C LEU A 46 -12.49 4.53 2.94
#